data_AF-A0A7M1ST72-F1
#
_entry.id   AF-A0A7M1ST72-F1
#
_cell.length_a   1.000
_cell.length_b   1.000
_cell.length_c   1.000
_cell.angle_alpha   90.00
_cell.angle_beta   90.00
_cell.angle_gamma   90.00
#
_symmetry.space_group_name_H-M   'P 1'
#
loop_
_entity.id
_entity.type
_entity.pdbx_description
1 polymer ?
#
loop_
_entity_poly.entity_id
_entity_poly.type
_entity_poly.pdbx_seq_one_letter_code
_entity_poly.pdbx_strand_id
1 'polypeptide(L)'
;MSENLPDQETERTFVGCVREMLARPDFLIPLAAAERQYRDHYYGLNSAALLEDLFFDALGNFVRQTRPDVGLRRPPTGQKGWDYDFNGLRISHKVSQNISAVAALWDATRQDLATWSFDEPITYVLGGNTPPTQVRLVLGDGTEIRCRAAASLTPTYRLDGRSLIVVRWPSSGSQPLLLRVVDLVSAVQVREALPFGELWDLIADHVSSGGPANDIDVLVTNRRTSPSERAALNHALGSDPSVDISVPMRSGVYILSRDTLQDLRVETNNRAVLIPKDTVAGLLTEAVLRSNFISLPLWYWAYAEPRPPDMYLSQRLEYDGLFSARRQDRRLSRAESTSEDSADWSSST
;
A
#
# COMPACT_ATOMS: atom_id res chain seq x y z
N MET A 1 22.77 6.36 32.63
CA MET A 1 23.86 6.05 31.68
C MET A 1 23.30 5.00 30.72
N SER A 2 22.54 5.36 29.70
CA SER A 2 22.92 5.89 28.37
C SER A 2 23.71 4.92 27.47
N GLU A 3 23.18 3.71 27.26
CA GLU A 3 23.71 2.72 26.29
C GLU A 3 22.68 2.23 25.24
N ASN A 4 21.50 2.86 25.10
CA ASN A 4 20.44 2.45 24.14
C ASN A 4 20.26 3.38 22.92
N LEU A 5 21.19 4.30 22.65
CA LEU A 5 21.02 5.34 21.61
C LEU A 5 21.24 4.91 20.15
N PRO A 6 22.13 3.96 19.79
CA PRO A 6 22.39 3.62 18.38
C PRO A 6 21.20 2.97 17.66
N ASP A 7 20.46 2.11 18.36
CA ASP A 7 19.38 1.31 17.76
C ASP A 7 18.16 2.19 17.42
N GLN A 8 17.81 3.15 18.28
CA GLN A 8 16.64 4.03 18.08
C GLN A 8 16.82 5.03 16.93
N GLU A 9 18.03 5.56 16.73
CA GLU A 9 18.31 6.42 15.58
C GLU A 9 18.32 5.63 14.28
N THR A 10 18.87 4.42 14.30
CA THR A 10 18.87 3.52 13.15
C THR A 10 17.44 3.07 12.79
N GLU A 11 16.60 2.76 13.78
CA GLU A 11 15.17 2.47 13.59
C GLU A 11 14.44 3.65 12.92
N ARG A 12 14.63 4.89 13.43
CA ARG A 12 14.03 6.08 12.81
C ARG A 12 14.50 6.29 11.38
N THR A 13 15.77 6.04 11.10
CA THR A 13 16.35 6.12 9.75
C THR A 13 15.73 5.08 8.82
N PHE A 14 15.52 3.86 9.32
CA PHE A 14 14.84 2.78 8.60
C PHE A 14 13.37 3.15 8.29
N VAL A 15 12.61 3.64 9.27
CA VAL A 15 11.24 4.14 9.07
C VAL A 15 11.18 5.21 7.99
N GLY A 16 12.10 6.19 8.04
CA GLY A 16 12.22 7.23 7.02
C GLY A 16 12.53 6.66 5.63
N CYS A 17 13.41 5.66 5.55
CA CYS A 17 13.75 4.99 4.29
C CYS A 17 12.55 4.26 3.68
N VAL A 18 11.79 3.50 4.47
CA VAL A 18 10.57 2.82 4.02
C VAL A 18 9.51 3.84 3.59
N ARG A 19 9.35 4.95 4.32
CA ARG A 19 8.43 6.02 3.97
C ARG A 19 8.77 6.66 2.62
N GLU A 20 10.04 7.01 2.40
CA GLU A 20 10.49 7.59 1.13
C GLU A 20 10.39 6.59 -0.02
N MET A 21 10.67 5.31 0.21
CA MET A 21 10.48 4.27 -0.78
C MET A 21 9.01 4.21 -1.22
N LEU A 22 8.07 4.07 -0.27
CA LEU A 22 6.64 3.94 -0.58
C LEU A 22 5.98 5.25 -1.06
N ALA A 23 6.62 6.39 -0.83
CA ALA A 23 6.21 7.67 -1.41
C ALA A 23 6.40 7.73 -2.93
N ARG A 24 7.24 6.86 -3.51
CA ARG A 24 7.58 6.87 -4.93
C ARG A 24 6.76 5.82 -5.70
N PRO A 25 6.07 6.19 -6.79
CA PRO A 25 5.24 5.26 -7.56
C PRO A 25 5.99 4.03 -8.07
N ASP A 26 7.25 4.19 -8.49
CA ASP A 26 8.07 3.12 -9.05
C ASP A 26 8.42 2.01 -8.05
N PHE A 27 8.23 2.24 -6.74
CA PHE A 27 8.35 1.22 -5.69
C PHE A 27 7.00 0.81 -5.12
N LEU A 28 6.10 1.78 -4.91
CA LEU A 28 4.75 1.53 -4.40
C LEU A 28 3.95 0.58 -5.28
N ILE A 29 3.89 0.86 -6.58
CA ILE A 29 3.03 0.15 -7.53
C ILE A 29 3.45 -1.32 -7.68
N PRO A 30 4.74 -1.64 -7.89
CA PRO A 30 5.20 -3.03 -7.91
C PRO A 30 4.84 -3.82 -6.64
N LEU A 31 4.99 -3.21 -5.46
CA LEU A 31 4.61 -3.84 -4.19
C LEU A 31 3.10 -4.05 -4.10
N ALA A 32 2.31 -3.05 -4.52
CA ALA A 32 0.85 -3.13 -4.52
C ALA A 32 0.31 -4.22 -5.46
N ALA A 33 0.89 -4.37 -6.64
CA ALA A 33 0.56 -5.44 -7.59
C ALA A 33 0.82 -6.82 -6.99
N ALA A 34 2.01 -6.99 -6.42
CA ALA A 34 2.47 -8.26 -5.94
C ALA A 34 1.75 -8.75 -4.67
N GLU A 35 1.33 -7.84 -3.78
CA GLU A 35 0.46 -8.17 -2.64
C GLU A 35 -0.75 -9.00 -3.07
N ARG A 36 -1.37 -8.66 -4.21
CA ARG A 36 -2.47 -9.43 -4.76
C ARG A 36 -2.00 -10.70 -5.47
N GLN A 37 -1.04 -10.58 -6.39
CA GLN A 37 -0.61 -11.71 -7.23
C GLN A 37 -0.04 -12.87 -6.40
N TYR A 38 0.80 -12.61 -5.38
CA TYR A 38 1.32 -13.67 -4.50
C TYR A 38 0.22 -14.37 -3.73
N ARG A 39 -0.81 -13.65 -3.29
CA ARG A 39 -1.91 -14.21 -2.50
C ARG A 39 -2.90 -15.01 -3.34
N ASP A 40 -3.10 -14.64 -4.60
CA ASP A 40 -3.96 -15.37 -5.53
C ASP A 40 -3.27 -16.66 -6.04
N HIS A 41 -1.92 -16.71 -6.09
CA HIS A 41 -1.17 -17.85 -6.63
C HIS A 41 -0.55 -18.79 -5.57
N TYR A 42 -0.25 -18.29 -4.37
CA TYR A 42 0.39 -19.09 -3.32
C TYR A 42 -0.36 -19.05 -2.00
N TYR A 43 -0.49 -20.23 -1.40
CA TYR A 43 -1.20 -20.40 -0.14
C TYR A 43 -0.35 -20.03 1.08
N GLY A 44 -0.94 -19.25 1.99
CA GLY A 44 -0.46 -19.10 3.37
C GLY A 44 0.98 -18.59 3.50
N LEU A 45 1.84 -19.37 4.15
CA LEU A 45 3.20 -18.95 4.51
C LEU A 45 4.11 -18.71 3.30
N ASN A 46 3.86 -19.38 2.16
CA ASN A 46 4.69 -19.19 0.97
C ASN A 46 4.50 -17.79 0.37
N SER A 47 3.27 -17.27 0.32
CA SER A 47 3.05 -15.90 -0.15
C SER A 47 3.64 -14.87 0.81
N ALA A 48 3.62 -15.12 2.11
CA ALA A 48 4.26 -14.24 3.10
C ALA A 48 5.79 -14.16 2.90
N ALA A 49 6.47 -15.29 2.71
CA ALA A 49 7.92 -15.31 2.46
C ALA A 49 8.29 -14.58 1.15
N LEU A 50 7.52 -14.79 0.08
CA LEU A 50 7.79 -14.12 -1.19
C LEU A 50 7.51 -12.61 -1.15
N LEU A 51 6.51 -12.18 -0.39
CA LEU A 51 6.24 -10.75 -0.17
C LEU A 51 7.34 -10.08 0.65
N GLU A 52 7.92 -10.79 1.62
CA GLU A 52 9.12 -10.34 2.32
C GLU A 52 10.30 -10.20 1.35
N ASP A 53 10.54 -11.20 0.49
CA ASP A 53 11.60 -11.17 -0.53
C ASP A 53 11.46 -9.96 -1.45
N LEU A 54 10.25 -9.73 -1.95
CA LEU A 54 9.95 -8.59 -2.79
C LEU A 54 10.18 -7.26 -2.06
N PHE A 55 9.75 -7.14 -0.81
CA PHE A 55 9.94 -5.92 -0.01
C PHE A 55 11.43 -5.64 0.21
N PHE A 56 12.21 -6.67 0.55
CA PHE A 56 13.65 -6.56 0.71
C PHE A 56 14.32 -6.11 -0.60
N ASP A 57 13.92 -6.67 -1.73
CA ASP A 57 14.44 -6.29 -3.04
C ASP A 57 14.08 -4.86 -3.44
N ALA A 58 12.85 -4.43 -3.17
CA ALA A 58 12.40 -3.06 -3.39
C ALA A 58 13.23 -2.09 -2.55
N LEU A 59 13.40 -2.38 -1.26
CA LEU A 59 14.21 -1.59 -0.33
C LEU A 59 15.66 -1.54 -0.76
N GLY A 60 16.25 -2.67 -1.17
CA GLY A 60 17.62 -2.72 -1.67
C GLY A 60 17.81 -1.91 -2.95
N ASN A 61 16.85 -1.97 -3.87
CA ASN A 61 16.87 -1.12 -5.06
C ASN A 61 16.74 0.36 -4.73
N PHE A 62 15.87 0.72 -3.77
CA PHE A 62 15.71 2.10 -3.33
C PHE A 62 17.00 2.63 -2.71
N VAL A 63 17.52 1.92 -1.71
CA VAL A 63 18.74 2.26 -0.97
C VAL A 63 19.93 2.42 -1.92
N ARG A 64 20.15 1.50 -2.86
CA ARG A 64 21.24 1.63 -3.85
C ARG A 64 21.13 2.91 -4.70
N GLN A 65 19.92 3.39 -4.96
CA GLN A 65 19.69 4.58 -5.79
C GLN A 65 19.74 5.89 -4.99
N THR A 66 19.31 5.87 -3.73
CA THR A 66 19.08 7.10 -2.96
C THR A 66 20.01 7.26 -1.75
N ARG A 67 20.57 6.15 -1.24
CA ARG A 67 21.36 6.09 0.00
C ARG A 67 22.48 5.03 -0.11
N PRO A 68 23.45 5.18 -1.03
CA PRO A 68 24.42 4.12 -1.34
C PRO A 68 25.30 3.70 -0.16
N ASP A 69 25.44 4.55 0.86
CA ASP A 69 26.23 4.25 2.07
C ASP A 69 25.50 3.34 3.07
N VAL A 70 24.19 3.14 2.90
CA VAL A 70 23.41 2.25 3.76
C VAL A 70 23.65 0.80 3.36
N GLY A 71 24.18 0.02 4.29
CA GLY A 71 24.29 -1.44 4.14
C GLY A 71 22.92 -2.10 4.28
N LEU A 72 22.53 -2.91 3.29
CA LEU A 72 21.37 -3.81 3.38
C LEU A 72 21.81 -5.23 3.05
N ARG A 73 21.53 -6.18 3.95
CA ARG A 73 21.95 -7.58 3.79
C ARG A 73 20.94 -8.57 4.36
N ARG A 74 21.02 -9.81 3.86
CA ARG A 74 20.27 -10.96 4.38
C ARG A 74 21.04 -11.68 5.49
N PRO A 75 20.33 -12.40 6.37
CA PRO A 75 20.97 -13.36 7.25
C PRO A 75 21.71 -14.45 6.47
N PRO A 76 22.83 -14.97 7.00
CA PRO A 76 23.36 -16.26 6.59
C PRO A 76 22.28 -17.34 6.59
N THR A 77 22.34 -18.24 5.60
CA THR A 77 21.36 -19.32 5.42
C THR A 77 21.15 -20.11 6.71
N GLY A 78 19.90 -20.23 7.14
CA GLY A 78 19.51 -21.01 8.32
C GLY A 78 19.54 -20.25 9.65
N GLN A 79 19.98 -19.00 9.67
CA GLN A 79 19.84 -18.15 10.87
C GLN A 79 18.36 -17.82 11.09
N LYS A 80 17.93 -17.86 12.36
CA LYS A 80 16.56 -17.56 12.80
C LYS A 80 16.54 -16.22 13.55
N GLY A 81 15.36 -15.59 13.63
CA GLY A 81 15.09 -14.42 14.46
C GLY A 81 14.90 -13.12 13.68
N TRP A 82 15.63 -12.95 12.58
CA TRP A 82 15.59 -11.75 11.76
C TRP A 82 15.68 -12.08 10.27
N ASP A 83 15.18 -11.16 9.44
CA ASP A 83 14.92 -11.40 8.02
C ASP A 83 15.80 -10.51 7.12
N TYR A 84 16.20 -9.33 7.61
CA TYR A 84 17.24 -8.49 7.01
C TYR A 84 17.90 -7.52 8.01
N ASP A 85 19.08 -7.03 7.64
CA ASP A 85 19.88 -6.07 8.42
C ASP A 85 20.03 -4.79 7.62
N PHE A 86 19.64 -3.68 8.24
CA PHE A 86 19.70 -2.32 7.70
C PHE A 86 20.68 -1.52 8.55
N ASN A 87 21.88 -1.27 8.02
CA ASN A 87 22.94 -0.53 8.69
C ASN A 87 23.25 -1.04 10.12
N GLY A 88 23.29 -2.36 10.31
CA GLY A 88 23.51 -3.00 11.62
C GLY A 88 22.26 -3.23 12.46
N LEU A 89 21.11 -2.65 12.08
CA LEU A 89 19.82 -2.95 12.69
C LEU A 89 19.23 -4.21 12.06
N ARG A 90 19.17 -5.29 12.82
CA ARG A 90 18.46 -6.51 12.42
C ARG A 90 16.96 -6.31 12.59
N ILE A 91 16.18 -6.76 11.61
CA ILE A 91 14.74 -6.54 11.54
C ILE A 91 14.07 -7.86 11.19
N SER A 92 12.99 -8.21 11.90
CA SER A 92 12.10 -9.28 11.45
C SER A 92 10.97 -8.71 10.61
N HIS A 93 10.54 -9.44 9.60
CA HIS A 93 9.42 -9.13 8.72
C HIS A 93 8.25 -10.05 9.05
N LYS A 94 7.05 -9.47 9.14
CA LYS A 94 5.79 -10.21 9.25
C LYS A 94 4.81 -9.64 8.24
N VAL A 95 4.11 -10.53 7.53
CA VAL A 95 3.10 -10.14 6.53
C VAL A 95 1.76 -10.77 6.91
N SER A 96 0.68 -9.98 6.88
CA SER A 96 -0.68 -10.49 7.08
C SER A 96 -1.72 -9.75 6.25
N GLN A 97 -2.82 -10.44 5.91
CA GLN A 97 -3.98 -9.83 5.23
C GLN A 97 -4.93 -9.14 6.22
N ASN A 98 -5.01 -9.67 7.44
CA ASN A 98 -5.89 -9.20 8.50
C ASN A 98 -5.14 -9.22 9.83
N ILE A 99 -5.61 -8.49 10.83
CA ILE A 99 -5.05 -8.64 12.18
C ILE A 99 -5.37 -10.04 12.71
N SER A 100 -4.33 -10.82 12.97
CA SER A 100 -4.38 -12.15 13.57
C SER A 100 -3.27 -12.30 14.61
N ALA A 101 -3.28 -13.43 15.33
CA ALA A 101 -2.13 -13.81 16.11
C ALA A 101 -0.88 -13.97 15.21
N VAL A 102 0.29 -13.62 15.73
CA VAL A 102 1.57 -13.66 15.00
C VAL A 102 2.50 -14.65 15.69
N ALA A 103 3.19 -15.50 14.92
CA ALA A 103 4.15 -16.42 15.51
C ALA A 103 5.36 -15.66 16.07
N ALA A 104 5.57 -15.83 17.38
CA ALA A 104 6.80 -15.45 18.06
C ALA A 104 7.88 -16.51 17.86
N LEU A 105 7.49 -17.79 17.95
CA LEU A 105 8.38 -18.93 17.76
C LEU A 105 7.64 -20.06 17.04
N TRP A 106 8.23 -20.56 15.96
CA TRP A 106 7.76 -21.76 15.25
C TRP A 106 8.24 -23.04 15.94
N ASP A 107 7.81 -23.24 17.19
CA ASP A 107 8.07 -24.44 17.97
C ASP A 107 6.86 -24.75 18.86
N ALA A 108 6.10 -25.78 18.49
CA ALA A 108 4.92 -26.23 19.23
C ALA A 108 5.25 -26.97 20.54
N THR A 109 6.52 -27.36 20.74
CA THR A 109 6.94 -28.13 21.91
C THR A 109 7.19 -27.26 23.14
N ARG A 110 7.34 -25.94 22.92
CA ARG A 110 7.50 -24.94 23.99
C ARG A 110 6.14 -24.55 24.57
N GLN A 111 5.73 -25.28 25.60
CA GLN A 111 4.53 -24.97 26.41
C GLN A 111 4.86 -24.29 27.74
N ASP A 112 6.15 -24.11 28.03
CA ASP A 112 6.70 -23.51 29.25
C ASP A 112 6.70 -21.98 29.24
N LEU A 113 6.36 -21.35 28.11
CA LEU A 113 6.48 -19.92 27.90
C LEU A 113 5.16 -19.19 28.20
N ALA A 114 5.21 -18.23 29.13
CA ALA A 114 4.09 -17.32 29.43
C ALA A 114 4.22 -15.97 28.72
N THR A 115 5.46 -15.54 28.48
CA THR A 115 5.81 -14.30 27.79
C THR A 115 6.90 -14.52 26.74
N TRP A 116 7.04 -13.56 25.83
CA TRP A 116 8.07 -13.52 24.82
C TRP A 116 8.54 -12.09 24.56
N SER A 117 9.85 -11.93 24.39
CA SER A 117 10.46 -10.68 23.94
C SER A 117 11.13 -10.88 22.59
N PHE A 118 11.01 -9.91 21.70
CA PHE A 118 11.79 -9.89 20.47
C PHE A 118 13.07 -9.07 20.67
N ASP A 119 14.18 -9.60 20.14
CA ASP A 119 15.47 -8.91 20.16
C ASP A 119 15.58 -7.86 19.05
N GLU A 120 14.72 -7.96 18.03
CA GLU A 120 14.69 -7.10 16.86
C GLU A 120 13.36 -6.36 16.71
N PRO A 121 13.34 -5.15 16.13
CA PRO A 121 12.10 -4.54 15.65
C PRO A 121 11.44 -5.39 14.56
N ILE A 122 10.13 -5.19 14.40
CA ILE A 122 9.33 -5.91 13.40
C ILE A 122 8.79 -4.93 12.36
N THR A 123 9.08 -5.18 11.09
CA THR A 123 8.32 -4.66 9.96
C THR A 123 7.08 -5.52 9.77
N TYR A 124 5.91 -4.98 10.12
CA TYR A 124 4.62 -5.65 9.97
C TYR A 124 3.85 -5.05 8.78
N VAL A 125 3.65 -5.82 7.72
CA VAL A 125 2.87 -5.43 6.54
C VAL A 125 1.45 -5.95 6.67
N LEU A 126 0.48 -5.03 6.78
CA LEU A 126 -0.94 -5.31 6.77
C LEU A 126 -1.51 -5.02 5.37
N GLY A 127 -1.79 -6.08 4.60
CA GLY A 127 -2.27 -6.01 3.22
C GLY A 127 -3.74 -5.60 3.06
N GLY A 128 -4.45 -5.25 4.14
CA GLY A 128 -5.86 -4.88 4.05
C GLY A 128 -6.36 -4.08 5.24
N ASN A 129 -7.26 -3.14 4.96
CA ASN A 129 -8.01 -2.47 6.02
C ASN A 129 -8.74 -3.51 6.87
N THR A 130 -8.64 -3.40 8.19
CA THR A 130 -9.24 -4.37 9.12
C THR A 130 -10.30 -3.67 10.00
N PRO A 131 -11.59 -4.06 9.91
CA PRO A 131 -12.18 -4.92 8.88
C PRO A 131 -12.35 -4.16 7.54
N PRO A 132 -12.36 -4.87 6.39
CA PRO A 132 -12.31 -4.23 5.07
C PRO A 132 -13.49 -3.31 4.77
N THR A 133 -14.66 -3.57 5.37
CA THR A 133 -15.93 -2.91 5.08
C THR A 133 -16.26 -1.76 6.03
N GLN A 134 -15.36 -1.40 6.95
CA GLN A 134 -15.62 -0.37 7.95
C GLN A 134 -14.81 0.92 7.72
N VAL A 135 -14.45 1.22 6.47
CA VAL A 135 -13.96 2.57 6.16
C VAL A 135 -15.14 3.53 6.28
N ARG A 136 -15.04 4.52 7.16
CA ARG A 136 -15.98 5.65 7.28
C ARG A 136 -15.42 6.85 6.55
N LEU A 137 -16.23 7.41 5.66
CA LEU A 137 -16.01 8.71 5.03
C LEU A 137 -17.07 9.66 5.59
N VAL A 138 -16.67 10.76 6.22
CA VAL A 138 -17.59 11.80 6.71
C VAL A 138 -17.31 13.08 5.93
N LEU A 139 -18.35 13.65 5.33
CA LEU A 139 -18.29 14.90 4.58
C LEU A 139 -18.46 16.11 5.53
N GLY A 140 -18.10 17.30 5.06
CA GLY A 140 -18.20 18.54 5.87
C GLY A 140 -19.63 18.87 6.36
N ASP A 141 -20.66 18.37 5.69
CA ASP A 141 -22.07 18.51 6.12
C ASP A 141 -22.51 17.47 7.17
N GLY A 142 -21.61 16.58 7.59
CA GLY A 142 -21.87 15.50 8.52
C GLY A 142 -22.41 14.22 7.88
N THR A 143 -22.60 14.18 6.56
CA THR A 143 -23.02 12.97 5.85
C THR A 143 -21.96 11.88 6.01
N GLU A 144 -22.35 10.76 6.62
CA GLU A 144 -21.49 9.58 6.78
C GLU A 144 -21.78 8.53 5.71
N ILE A 145 -20.73 8.11 5.01
CA ILE A 145 -20.78 7.10 3.96
C ILE A 145 -19.87 5.92 4.37
N ARG A 146 -20.44 4.72 4.35
CA ARG A 146 -19.70 3.48 4.63
C ARG A 146 -19.07 2.92 3.36
N CYS A 147 -17.76 2.76 3.40
CA CYS A 147 -16.92 2.36 2.29
C CYS A 147 -16.08 1.12 2.63
N ARG A 148 -15.39 0.64 1.60
CA ARG A 148 -14.26 -0.28 1.67
C ARG A 148 -13.17 0.19 0.71
N ALA A 149 -11.94 -0.24 0.91
CA ALA A 149 -10.90 -0.02 -0.11
C ALA A 149 -11.23 -0.83 -1.36
N ALA A 150 -10.97 -0.28 -2.55
CA ALA A 150 -11.11 -0.99 -3.82
C ALA A 150 -10.26 -2.28 -3.81
N ALA A 151 -9.10 -2.25 -3.14
CA ALA A 151 -8.23 -3.40 -2.85
C ALA A 151 -8.91 -4.62 -2.23
N SER A 152 -10.02 -4.43 -1.53
CA SER A 152 -10.76 -5.53 -0.89
C SER A 152 -11.70 -6.28 -1.84
N LEU A 153 -11.86 -5.81 -3.08
CA LEU A 153 -12.74 -6.43 -4.06
C LEU A 153 -12.04 -7.60 -4.77
N THR A 154 -12.85 -8.48 -5.37
CA THR A 154 -12.33 -9.49 -6.31
C THR A 154 -12.17 -8.87 -7.70
N PRO A 155 -11.27 -9.38 -8.56
CA PRO A 155 -11.10 -8.86 -9.93
C PRO A 155 -12.39 -8.84 -10.75
N THR A 156 -13.28 -9.80 -10.48
CA THR A 156 -14.57 -9.96 -11.17
C THR A 156 -15.71 -9.16 -10.53
N TYR A 157 -15.43 -8.38 -9.48
CA TYR A 157 -16.47 -7.63 -8.77
C TYR A 157 -17.08 -6.55 -9.66
N ARG A 158 -18.42 -6.52 -9.72
CA ARG A 158 -19.17 -5.48 -10.45
C ARG A 158 -19.74 -4.47 -9.47
N LEU A 159 -19.47 -3.19 -9.71
CA LEU A 159 -19.77 -2.12 -8.77
C LEU A 159 -21.29 -1.83 -8.64
N ASP A 160 -22.03 -1.95 -9.74
CA ASP A 160 -23.50 -1.93 -9.82
C ASP A 160 -24.19 -0.91 -8.89
N GLY A 161 -24.16 0.37 -9.27
CA GLY A 161 -24.80 1.43 -8.48
C GLY A 161 -23.95 1.99 -7.34
N ARG A 162 -22.80 1.38 -7.02
CA ARG A 162 -21.83 1.92 -6.05
C ARG A 162 -21.00 3.04 -6.67
N SER A 163 -20.51 3.94 -5.85
CA SER A 163 -19.58 4.99 -6.27
C SER A 163 -18.14 4.57 -5.97
N LEU A 164 -17.24 4.87 -6.90
CA LEU A 164 -15.81 4.92 -6.61
C LEU A 164 -15.45 6.32 -6.14
N ILE A 165 -14.59 6.39 -5.13
CA ILE A 165 -14.22 7.62 -4.46
C ILE A 165 -12.69 7.62 -4.38
N VAL A 166 -12.04 8.51 -5.12
CA VAL A 166 -10.59 8.72 -5.04
C VAL A 166 -10.33 9.77 -3.98
N VAL A 167 -9.46 9.44 -3.03
CA VAL A 167 -9.16 10.28 -1.88
C VAL A 167 -7.65 10.48 -1.74
N ARG A 168 -7.27 11.67 -1.26
CA ARG A 168 -5.97 11.86 -0.62
C ARG A 168 -6.16 11.58 0.86
N TRP A 169 -5.49 10.56 1.38
CA TRP A 169 -5.54 10.14 2.77
C TRP A 169 -4.11 10.02 3.33
N PRO A 170 -3.50 11.13 3.78
CA PRO A 170 -2.11 11.13 4.22
C PRO A 170 -1.86 10.31 5.48
N SER A 171 -0.71 9.63 5.55
CA SER A 171 -0.25 8.95 6.78
C SER A 171 0.25 9.92 7.85
N SER A 172 0.52 11.18 7.49
CA SER A 172 1.00 12.24 8.40
C SER A 172 -0.07 12.76 9.37
N GLY A 173 -1.34 12.38 9.18
CA GLY A 173 -2.48 12.96 9.91
C GLY A 173 -2.98 14.28 9.33
N SER A 174 -2.43 14.75 8.21
CA SER A 174 -2.97 15.89 7.47
C SER A 174 -4.41 15.63 6.99
N GLN A 175 -5.23 16.68 6.88
CA GLN A 175 -6.63 16.56 6.47
C GLN A 175 -6.79 15.76 5.16
N PRO A 176 -7.57 14.67 5.17
CA PRO A 176 -7.93 13.96 3.97
C PRO A 176 -8.80 14.80 3.03
N LEU A 177 -8.63 14.58 1.73
CA LEU A 177 -9.38 15.29 0.70
C LEU A 177 -10.07 14.31 -0.24
N LEU A 178 -11.28 14.67 -0.67
CA LEU A 178 -11.95 14.08 -1.80
C LEU A 178 -11.34 14.62 -3.09
N LEU A 179 -10.86 13.75 -3.96
CA LEU A 179 -10.24 14.13 -5.23
C LEU A 179 -11.14 13.87 -6.42
N ARG A 180 -11.91 12.78 -6.36
CA ARG A 180 -12.81 12.39 -7.44
C ARG A 180 -13.91 11.47 -6.95
N VAL A 181 -15.07 11.58 -7.58
CA VAL A 181 -16.20 10.65 -7.43
C VAL A 181 -16.57 10.12 -8.81
N VAL A 182 -16.71 8.80 -8.93
CA VAL A 182 -17.26 8.15 -10.12
C VAL A 182 -18.55 7.47 -9.72
N ASP A 183 -19.67 8.04 -10.17
CA ASP A 183 -21.00 7.50 -9.94
C ASP A 183 -21.36 6.51 -11.03
N LEU A 184 -21.58 5.26 -10.64
CA LEU A 184 -21.86 4.20 -11.61
C LEU A 184 -23.34 3.87 -11.63
N VAL A 185 -23.93 3.91 -12.82
CA VAL A 185 -25.31 3.48 -13.06
C VAL A 185 -25.39 2.04 -13.59
N SER A 186 -24.29 1.53 -14.15
CA SER A 186 -24.18 0.20 -14.73
C SER A 186 -23.20 -0.69 -13.94
N ALA A 187 -23.36 -2.00 -14.11
CA ALA A 187 -22.51 -2.99 -13.48
C ALA A 187 -21.18 -3.13 -14.25
N VAL A 188 -20.16 -2.37 -13.85
CA VAL A 188 -18.80 -2.41 -14.43
C VAL A 188 -17.74 -2.76 -13.38
N GLN A 189 -16.57 -3.19 -13.82
CA GLN A 189 -15.41 -3.44 -12.94
C GLN A 189 -14.70 -2.12 -12.57
N VAL A 190 -13.85 -2.15 -11.53
CA VAL A 190 -13.06 -0.97 -11.11
C VAL A 190 -12.24 -0.39 -12.26
N ARG A 191 -11.50 -1.24 -12.98
CA ARG A 191 -10.64 -0.81 -14.11
C ARG A 191 -11.38 -0.20 -15.29
N GLU A 192 -12.65 -0.56 -15.47
CA GLU A 192 -13.53 -0.01 -16.51
C GLU A 192 -14.12 1.33 -16.06
N ALA A 193 -14.54 1.42 -14.80
CA ALA A 193 -15.13 2.61 -14.21
C ALA A 193 -14.11 3.73 -13.96
N LEU A 194 -12.88 3.37 -13.61
CA LEU A 194 -11.78 4.28 -13.35
C LEU A 194 -10.56 3.77 -14.12
N PRO A 195 -10.41 4.15 -15.40
CA PRO A 195 -9.26 3.74 -16.20
C PRO A 195 -7.94 4.17 -15.57
N PHE A 196 -6.88 3.37 -15.74
CA PHE A 196 -5.57 3.64 -15.13
C PHE A 196 -5.05 5.04 -15.45
N GLY A 197 -5.18 5.48 -16.70
CA GLY A 197 -4.71 6.81 -17.13
C GLY A 197 -5.33 7.94 -16.33
N GLU A 198 -6.62 7.85 -16.01
CA GLU A 198 -7.33 8.90 -15.27
C GLU A 198 -6.95 8.94 -13.79
N LEU A 199 -6.75 7.79 -13.16
CA LEU A 199 -6.25 7.73 -11.79
C LEU A 199 -4.77 8.15 -11.73
N TRP A 200 -3.98 7.75 -12.73
CA TRP A 200 -2.57 8.09 -12.82
C TRP A 200 -2.36 9.60 -12.93
N ASP A 201 -3.18 10.31 -13.71
CA ASP A 201 -3.03 11.76 -13.85
C ASP A 201 -3.20 12.47 -12.48
N LEU A 202 -4.16 12.04 -11.65
CA LEU A 202 -4.31 12.54 -10.26
C LEU A 202 -3.09 12.25 -9.38
N ILE A 203 -2.53 11.05 -9.50
CA ILE A 203 -1.34 10.64 -8.73
C ILE A 203 -0.11 11.43 -9.18
N ALA A 204 0.08 11.57 -10.49
CA ALA A 204 1.20 12.28 -11.08
C ALA A 204 1.16 13.78 -10.71
N ASP A 205 -0.02 14.39 -10.71
CA ASP A 205 -0.21 15.77 -10.27
C ASP A 205 0.13 15.94 -8.77
N HIS A 206 -0.34 15.03 -7.91
CA HIS A 206 -0.01 15.04 -6.47
C HIS A 206 1.50 14.85 -6.24
N VAL A 207 2.12 13.90 -6.93
CA VAL A 207 3.55 13.60 -6.81
C VAL A 207 4.42 14.74 -7.35
N SER A 208 4.06 15.32 -8.49
CA SER A 208 4.79 16.46 -9.07
C SER A 208 4.70 17.72 -8.19
N SER A 209 3.66 17.83 -7.37
CA SER A 209 3.49 18.88 -6.35
C SER A 209 4.25 18.59 -5.05
N GLY A 210 5.04 17.51 -5.00
CA GLY A 210 5.83 17.11 -3.82
C GLY A 210 5.09 16.20 -2.83
N GLY A 211 3.88 15.76 -3.16
CA GLY A 211 3.12 14.81 -2.36
C GLY A 211 3.61 13.36 -2.53
N PRO A 212 3.47 12.49 -1.51
CA PRO A 212 3.84 11.09 -1.64
C PRO A 212 2.72 10.29 -2.34
N ALA A 213 3.08 9.37 -3.22
CA ALA A 213 2.14 8.60 -4.04
C ALA A 213 1.19 7.73 -3.19
N ASN A 214 1.66 7.23 -2.05
CA ASN A 214 0.89 6.39 -1.14
C ASN A 214 -0.11 7.16 -0.26
N ASP A 215 -0.26 8.47 -0.46
CA ASP A 215 -1.39 9.22 0.09
C ASP A 215 -2.68 8.95 -0.69
N ILE A 216 -2.61 8.56 -1.96
CA ILE A 216 -3.80 8.40 -2.80
C ILE A 216 -4.36 6.98 -2.64
N ASP A 217 -5.64 6.89 -2.28
CA ASP A 217 -6.37 5.63 -2.15
C ASP A 217 -7.70 5.69 -2.90
N VAL A 218 -8.25 4.51 -3.21
CA VAL A 218 -9.53 4.36 -3.92
C VAL A 218 -10.49 3.60 -3.03
N LEU A 219 -11.59 4.25 -2.68
CA LEU A 219 -12.68 3.69 -1.88
C LEU A 219 -13.88 3.35 -2.76
N VAL A 220 -14.68 2.40 -2.30
CA VAL A 220 -15.93 1.95 -2.92
C VAL A 220 -17.02 2.01 -1.87
N THR A 221 -18.17 2.61 -2.18
CA THR A 221 -19.32 2.59 -1.27
C THR A 221 -19.80 1.15 -1.04
N ASN A 222 -20.13 0.77 0.20
CA ASN A 222 -20.50 -0.61 0.50
C ASN A 222 -21.82 -1.04 -0.17
N ARG A 223 -22.70 -0.08 -0.40
CA ARG A 223 -24.04 -0.24 -0.99
C ARG A 223 -24.21 0.71 -2.16
N ARG A 224 -25.23 0.47 -2.98
CA ARG A 224 -25.64 1.42 -4.03
C ARG A 224 -25.79 2.81 -3.42
N THR A 225 -25.16 3.79 -4.04
CA THR A 225 -25.12 5.17 -3.54
C THR A 225 -26.48 5.82 -3.79
N SER A 226 -27.13 6.28 -2.72
CA SER A 226 -28.43 6.96 -2.82
C SER A 226 -28.31 8.31 -3.55
N PRO A 227 -29.40 8.86 -4.12
CA PRO A 227 -29.38 10.19 -4.72
C PRO A 227 -28.86 11.29 -3.78
N SER A 228 -29.19 11.23 -2.50
CA SER A 228 -28.71 12.18 -1.49
C SER A 228 -27.21 12.04 -1.22
N GLU A 229 -26.71 10.81 -1.04
CA GLU A 229 -25.26 10.57 -0.87
C GLU A 229 -24.47 11.03 -2.10
N ARG A 230 -24.98 10.79 -3.32
CA ARG A 230 -24.36 11.28 -4.56
C ARG A 230 -24.35 12.80 -4.64
N ALA A 231 -25.46 13.46 -4.28
CA ALA A 231 -25.53 14.91 -4.26
C ALA A 231 -24.53 15.49 -3.25
N ALA A 232 -24.42 14.90 -2.05
CA ALA A 232 -23.47 15.33 -1.02
C ALA A 232 -22.01 15.15 -1.46
N LEU A 233 -21.66 14.00 -2.05
CA LEU A 233 -20.32 13.74 -2.60
C LEU A 233 -19.93 14.74 -3.70
N ASN A 234 -20.83 15.00 -4.65
CA ASN A 234 -20.59 15.96 -5.72
C ASN A 234 -20.54 17.41 -5.22
N HIS A 235 -21.35 17.75 -4.21
CA HIS A 235 -21.28 19.04 -3.57
C HIS A 235 -19.92 19.24 -2.89
N ALA A 236 -19.48 18.29 -2.06
CA ALA A 236 -18.18 18.35 -1.40
C ALA A 236 -17.03 18.52 -2.41
N LEU A 237 -17.04 17.78 -3.52
CA LEU A 237 -16.01 17.92 -4.56
C LEU A 237 -15.97 19.32 -5.19
N GLY A 238 -17.10 20.01 -5.30
CA GLY A 238 -17.22 21.33 -5.94
C GLY A 238 -17.09 22.53 -4.99
N SER A 239 -17.26 22.36 -3.68
CA SER A 239 -17.25 23.44 -2.69
C SER A 239 -16.13 23.30 -1.66
N ASP A 240 -16.14 22.23 -0.88
CA ASP A 240 -15.14 21.91 0.13
C ASP A 240 -14.80 20.41 0.08
N PRO A 241 -13.65 20.04 -0.51
CA PRO A 241 -13.25 18.64 -0.65
C PRO A 241 -12.75 18.03 0.66
N SER A 242 -12.71 18.78 1.77
CA SER A 242 -12.26 18.27 3.07
C SER A 242 -13.20 17.19 3.59
N VAL A 243 -12.62 16.04 3.97
CA VAL A 243 -13.37 14.88 4.47
C VAL A 243 -12.62 14.23 5.63
N ASP A 244 -13.35 13.58 6.53
CA ASP A 244 -12.75 12.71 7.54
C ASP A 244 -12.83 11.26 7.10
N ILE A 245 -11.70 10.56 7.16
CA ILE A 245 -11.60 9.15 6.81
C ILE A 245 -11.06 8.38 8.00
N SER A 246 -11.78 7.34 8.42
CA SER A 246 -11.36 6.48 9.53
C SER A 246 -11.65 5.02 9.26
N VAL A 247 -10.79 4.15 9.80
CA VAL A 247 -10.95 2.70 9.82
C VAL A 247 -10.24 2.18 11.08
N PRO A 248 -10.69 1.08 11.71
CA PRO A 248 -10.04 0.59 12.93
C PRO A 248 -8.56 0.27 12.75
N MET A 249 -8.18 -0.32 11.61
CA MET A 249 -6.78 -0.47 11.22
C MET A 249 -6.62 -0.31 9.72
N ARG A 250 -5.69 0.56 9.30
CA ARG A 250 -5.46 0.89 7.89
C ARG A 250 -4.43 -0.05 7.28
N SER A 251 -4.57 -0.43 6.01
CA SER A 251 -3.51 -1.17 5.32
C SER A 251 -2.23 -0.35 5.22
N GLY A 252 -1.09 -1.01 5.41
CA GLY A 252 0.20 -0.33 5.45
C GLY A 252 1.29 -1.13 6.10
N VAL A 253 2.45 -0.49 6.21
CA VAL A 253 3.64 -0.98 6.90
C VAL A 253 3.71 -0.33 8.27
N TYR A 254 3.77 -1.16 9.30
CA TYR A 254 3.89 -0.77 10.69
C TYR A 254 5.27 -1.21 11.19
N ILE A 255 6.08 -0.29 11.69
CA ILE A 255 7.36 -0.62 12.31
C ILE A 255 7.16 -0.69 13.82
N LEU A 256 7.18 -1.91 14.35
CA LEU A 256 7.05 -2.18 15.77
C LEU A 256 8.45 -2.08 16.38
N SER A 257 8.71 -0.99 17.09
CA SER A 257 10.01 -0.74 17.72
C SER A 257 10.33 -1.80 18.77
N ARG A 258 11.61 -2.14 18.90
CA ARG A 258 12.07 -3.19 19.82
C ARG A 258 11.59 -2.99 21.26
N ASP A 259 11.53 -1.74 21.73
CA ASP A 259 11.11 -1.40 23.09
C ASP A 259 9.64 -1.73 23.39
N THR A 260 8.78 -1.80 22.37
CA THR A 260 7.37 -2.19 22.52
C THR A 260 7.17 -3.70 22.44
N LEU A 261 8.20 -4.45 22.06
CA LEU A 261 8.17 -5.89 21.82
C LEU A 261 8.73 -6.73 22.99
N GLN A 262 8.65 -6.20 24.21
CA GLN A 262 9.17 -6.83 25.42
C GLN A 262 8.06 -7.43 26.28
N ASP A 263 8.33 -8.61 26.87
CA ASP A 263 7.47 -9.31 27.83
C ASP A 263 6.02 -9.50 27.36
N LEU A 264 5.84 -9.70 26.05
CA LEU A 264 4.53 -9.88 25.44
C LEU A 264 3.93 -11.21 25.89
N ARG A 265 2.71 -11.17 26.44
CA ARG A 265 1.97 -12.40 26.74
C ARG A 265 1.82 -13.25 25.49
N VAL A 266 2.05 -14.55 25.63
CA VAL A 266 1.90 -15.50 24.53
C VAL A 266 0.78 -16.50 24.75
N GLU A 267 0.33 -17.10 23.66
CA GLU A 267 -0.51 -18.29 23.62
C GLU A 267 0.17 -19.35 22.73
N THR A 268 -0.18 -20.62 22.91
CA THR A 268 0.40 -21.73 22.13
C THR A 268 -0.67 -22.44 21.34
N ASN A 269 -0.34 -22.89 20.14
CA ASN A 269 -1.14 -23.88 19.42
C ASN A 269 -0.28 -25.10 19.04
N ASN A 270 -0.82 -26.01 18.25
CA ASN A 270 -0.12 -27.21 17.79
C ASN A 270 1.03 -26.95 16.79
N ARG A 271 1.40 -25.68 16.53
CA ARG A 271 2.42 -25.28 15.56
C ARG A 271 3.42 -24.26 16.08
N ALA A 272 3.04 -23.41 17.02
CA ALA A 272 3.81 -22.23 17.40
C ALA A 272 3.44 -21.66 18.77
N VAL A 273 4.35 -20.85 19.29
CA VAL A 273 4.10 -19.82 20.30
C VAL A 273 3.71 -18.55 19.57
N LEU A 274 2.60 -17.94 19.96
CA LEU A 274 1.93 -16.85 19.27
C LEU A 274 1.79 -15.62 20.18
N ILE A 275 1.97 -14.44 19.59
CA ILE A 275 1.49 -13.18 20.14
C ILE A 275 -0.01 -13.08 19.83
N PRO A 276 -0.91 -12.96 20.83
CA PRO A 276 -2.34 -12.90 20.62
C PRO A 276 -2.76 -11.72 19.75
N LYS A 277 -3.86 -11.89 19.01
CA LYS A 277 -4.41 -10.89 18.08
C LYS A 277 -4.60 -9.51 18.72
N ASP A 278 -5.13 -9.44 19.93
CA ASP A 278 -5.43 -8.16 20.60
C ASP A 278 -4.14 -7.43 20.99
N THR A 279 -3.10 -8.17 21.40
CA THR A 279 -1.76 -7.62 21.62
C THR A 279 -1.18 -7.06 20.32
N VAL A 280 -1.28 -7.80 19.21
CA VAL A 280 -0.84 -7.32 17.90
C VAL A 280 -1.59 -6.04 17.52
N ALA A 281 -2.91 -5.99 17.68
CA ALA A 281 -3.70 -4.78 17.42
C ALA A 281 -3.21 -3.57 18.23
N GLY A 282 -2.92 -3.77 19.52
CA GLY A 282 -2.35 -2.74 20.38
C GLY A 282 -0.98 -2.24 19.90
N LEU A 283 -0.10 -3.15 19.46
CA LEU A 283 1.20 -2.80 18.90
C LEU A 283 1.07 -1.99 17.60
N LEU A 284 0.11 -2.32 16.73
CA LEU A 284 -0.14 -1.55 15.51
C LEU A 284 -0.66 -0.14 15.83
N THR A 285 -1.56 -0.01 16.81
CA THR A 285 -2.03 1.30 17.30
C THR A 285 -0.87 2.13 17.85
N GLU A 286 0.01 1.54 18.65
CA GLU A 286 1.19 2.23 19.18
C GLU A 286 2.13 2.69 18.06
N ALA A 287 2.34 1.88 17.03
CA ALA A 287 3.15 2.28 15.88
C ALA A 287 2.56 3.50 15.14
N VAL A 288 1.23 3.62 15.04
CA VAL A 288 0.58 4.82 14.48
C VAL A 288 0.85 6.04 15.36
N LEU A 289 0.67 5.92 16.68
CA LEU A 289 0.91 7.02 17.64
C LEU A 289 2.37 7.50 17.61
N ARG A 290 3.31 6.58 17.37
CA ARG A 290 4.75 6.87 17.23
C ARG A 290 5.17 7.35 15.85
N SER A 291 4.22 7.54 14.92
CA SER A 291 4.53 7.88 13.53
C SER A 291 5.43 6.86 12.82
N ASN A 292 5.32 5.59 13.21
CA ASN A 292 5.96 4.41 12.63
C ASN A 292 5.03 3.64 11.68
N PHE A 293 3.99 4.30 11.17
CA PHE A 293 3.07 3.78 10.17
C PHE A 293 3.31 4.46 8.82
N ILE A 294 3.26 3.65 7.76
CA ILE A 294 3.32 4.10 6.37
C ILE A 294 2.18 3.43 5.60
N SER A 295 1.25 4.20 5.03
CA SER A 295 0.17 3.67 4.21
C SER A 295 0.71 2.89 3.01
N LEU A 296 0.05 1.78 2.72
CA LEU A 296 0.27 0.98 1.52
C LEU A 296 -1.09 0.79 0.84
N PRO A 297 -1.58 1.81 0.10
CA PRO A 297 -2.82 1.68 -0.62
C PRO A 297 -2.61 0.74 -1.81
N LEU A 298 -3.40 -0.33 -1.86
CA LEU A 298 -3.19 -1.40 -2.83
C LEU A 298 -3.99 -1.22 -4.11
N TRP A 299 -4.61 -0.06 -4.36
CA TRP A 299 -5.54 0.19 -5.48
C TRP A 299 -5.02 -0.27 -6.84
N TYR A 300 -3.69 -0.27 -7.05
CA TYR A 300 -3.07 -0.68 -8.31
C TYR A 300 -3.40 -2.14 -8.69
N TRP A 301 -3.74 -2.99 -7.72
CA TRP A 301 -4.15 -4.37 -7.96
C TRP A 301 -5.23 -4.50 -9.05
N ALA A 302 -6.11 -3.51 -9.21
CA ALA A 302 -7.19 -3.53 -10.20
C ALA A 302 -6.68 -3.47 -11.66
N TYR A 303 -5.43 -3.05 -11.84
CA TYR A 303 -4.77 -2.89 -13.15
C TYR A 303 -3.61 -3.88 -13.34
N ALA A 304 -3.23 -4.61 -12.30
CA ALA A 304 -2.16 -5.60 -12.37
C ALA A 304 -2.61 -6.83 -13.18
N GLU A 305 -1.72 -7.35 -14.03
CA GLU A 305 -2.01 -8.55 -14.80
C GLU A 305 -2.07 -9.79 -13.89
N PRO A 306 -3.00 -10.75 -14.14
CA PRO A 306 -3.09 -11.99 -13.37
C PRO A 306 -2.02 -12.96 -13.86
N ARG A 307 -0.77 -12.77 -13.42
CA ARG A 307 0.36 -13.66 -13.73
C ARG A 307 0.98 -14.24 -12.46
N PRO A 308 1.70 -15.38 -12.58
CA PRO A 308 2.54 -15.85 -11.50
C PRO A 308 3.47 -14.72 -11.08
N PRO A 309 3.64 -14.50 -9.77
CA PRO A 309 4.31 -13.31 -9.29
C PRO A 309 5.83 -13.45 -9.47
N ASP A 310 6.43 -12.40 -10.01
CA ASP A 310 7.86 -12.32 -10.26
C ASP A 310 8.57 -11.40 -9.26
N MET A 311 9.90 -11.44 -9.26
CA MET A 311 10.78 -10.56 -8.47
C MET A 311 10.54 -9.07 -8.78
N TYR A 312 11.00 -8.18 -7.90
CA TYR A 312 10.73 -6.74 -7.96
C TYR A 312 10.99 -6.10 -9.33
N LEU A 313 12.12 -6.42 -9.98
CA LEU A 313 12.45 -5.85 -11.28
C LEU A 313 11.45 -6.23 -12.37
N SER A 314 10.91 -7.44 -12.33
CA SER A 314 9.88 -7.89 -13.27
C SER A 314 8.54 -7.18 -13.04
N GLN A 315 8.21 -6.86 -11.78
CA GLN A 315 7.03 -6.06 -11.44
C GLN A 315 7.19 -4.61 -11.90
N ARG A 316 8.38 -4.04 -11.70
CA ARG A 316 8.73 -2.70 -12.18
C ARG A 316 8.64 -2.59 -13.70
N LEU A 317 9.10 -3.60 -14.45
CA LEU A 317 9.02 -3.61 -15.91
C LEU A 317 7.58 -3.56 -16.44
N GLU A 318 6.62 -4.18 -15.74
CA GLU A 318 5.19 -4.10 -16.09
C GLU A 318 4.66 -2.68 -15.93
N TYR A 319 4.96 -2.07 -14.77
CA TYR A 319 4.63 -0.67 -14.52
C TYR A 319 5.25 0.27 -15.57
N ASP A 320 6.54 0.11 -15.88
CA ASP A 320 7.22 0.88 -16.91
C ASP A 320 6.56 0.68 -18.30
N GLY A 321 6.07 -0.54 -18.56
CA GLY A 321 5.31 -0.90 -19.75
C GLY A 321 4.06 -0.04 -19.99
N LEU A 322 3.34 0.37 -18.92
CA LEU A 322 2.15 1.23 -19.02
C LEU A 322 2.44 2.62 -19.60
N PHE A 323 3.70 3.09 -19.51
CA PHE A 323 4.12 4.37 -20.06
C PHE A 323 4.83 4.25 -21.41
N SER A 324 5.25 3.04 -21.79
CA SER A 324 5.95 2.80 -23.05
C SER A 324 5.04 2.98 -24.28
N ALA A 325 3.77 2.59 -24.19
CA ALA A 325 2.77 2.75 -25.25
C ALA A 325 2.39 4.23 -25.52
N ARG A 326 2.42 5.09 -24.48
CA ARG A 326 2.14 6.54 -24.60
C ARG A 326 3.14 7.30 -25.49
N ARG A 327 4.29 6.70 -25.87
CA ARG A 327 5.23 7.29 -26.85
C ARG A 327 4.91 6.96 -28.31
N GLN A 328 4.16 5.90 -28.62
CA GLN A 328 3.81 5.56 -30.00
C GLN A 328 2.59 6.35 -30.49
N ASP A 329 1.55 6.50 -29.68
CA ASP A 329 0.34 7.23 -30.09
C ASP A 329 0.56 8.74 -30.27
N ARG A 330 1.40 9.36 -29.42
CA ARG A 330 1.80 10.78 -29.59
C ARG A 330 2.72 11.04 -30.78
N ARG A 331 3.38 10.01 -31.32
CA ARG A 331 4.19 10.13 -32.54
C ARG A 331 3.33 9.95 -33.79
N LEU A 332 2.32 9.08 -33.75
CA LEU A 332 1.37 8.90 -34.84
C LEU A 332 0.45 10.12 -34.98
N SER A 333 -0.07 10.66 -33.87
CA SER A 333 -0.92 11.86 -33.90
C SER A 333 -0.20 13.13 -34.36
N ARG A 334 1.13 13.18 -34.24
CA ARG A 334 1.96 14.31 -34.69
C ARG A 334 2.50 14.12 -36.11
N ALA A 335 2.56 12.88 -36.60
CA ALA A 335 2.89 12.59 -37.99
C ALA A 335 1.70 12.87 -38.92
N GLU A 336 0.47 12.58 -38.48
CA GLU A 336 -0.76 12.86 -39.23
C GLU A 336 -1.09 14.36 -39.26
N SER A 337 -0.74 15.14 -38.23
CA SER A 337 -0.97 16.60 -38.22
C SER A 337 0.07 17.40 -39.03
N THR A 338 1.09 16.77 -39.58
CA THR A 338 2.12 17.43 -40.42
C THR A 338 2.06 17.04 -41.89
N SER A 339 1.12 16.18 -42.29
CA SER A 339 0.95 15.74 -43.69
C SER A 339 -0.18 16.43 -44.45
N GLU A 340 -1.00 17.27 -43.80
CA GLU A 340 -2.16 17.91 -44.47
C GLU A 340 -1.93 19.39 -44.89
N ASP A 341 -0.81 20.03 -44.52
CA ASP A 341 -0.59 21.47 -44.78
C ASP A 341 0.39 21.80 -45.92
N SER A 342 0.77 20.84 -46.76
CA SER A 342 1.68 21.13 -47.88
C SER A 342 1.39 20.31 -49.14
N ALA A 343 0.44 20.75 -49.96
CA ALA A 343 0.55 20.76 -51.43
C ALA A 343 -0.81 21.13 -52.07
N ASP A 344 -1.15 22.41 -52.02
CA ASP A 344 -1.96 23.00 -53.09
C ASP A 344 -1.29 24.34 -53.40
N TRP A 345 -0.66 24.46 -54.57
CA TRP A 345 -0.24 25.69 -55.26
C TRP A 345 0.65 25.27 -56.44
N SER A 346 0.05 25.04 -57.61
CA SER A 346 0.54 25.57 -58.89
C SER A 346 -0.27 25.01 -60.07
N SER A 347 -1.25 25.78 -60.53
CA SER A 347 -1.72 25.75 -61.91
C SER A 347 -1.44 27.12 -62.53
N SER A 348 -0.44 27.22 -63.40
CA SER A 348 -0.34 28.25 -64.45
C SER A 348 0.80 27.92 -65.43
N THR A 349 0.41 27.97 -66.71
CA THR A 349 1.16 27.92 -67.99
C THR A 349 1.84 26.63 -68.39
#